data_AF-A0A2K3UVG6-F1
#
_entry.id   AF-A0A2K3UVG6-F1
#
_cell.length_a   1.000
_cell.length_b   1.000
_cell.length_c   1.000
_cell.angle_alpha   90.00
_cell.angle_beta   90.00
_cell.angle_gamma   90.00
#
_symmetry.space_group_name_H-M   'P 1'
#
loop_
_entity.id
_entity.type
_entity.pdbx_description
1 polymer ?
#
loop_
_entity_poly.entity_id
_entity_poly.type
_entity_poly.pdbx_seq_one_letter_code
_entity_poly.pdbx_strand_id
1 'polypeptide(L)'
;MTRPPPLPLLVAALLTLAPALASCRRDTRADTDLSSRVLFTASGSFDAQADRRERVGGGRREVSWTTRPPLDAAAVSVQFNGEARGQSWALEITRPRFTARTLAGAQARPVTTPLGEGLRPAPPSKLADTLILPTADGLRVLTRGYVTQRQPELLGAFRAP
;
A
#
# COMPACT_ATOMS: atom_id res chain seq x y z
N MET A 1 18.06 5.38 78.79
CA MET A 1 17.29 4.19 79.25
C MET A 1 16.14 4.05 78.25
N THR A 2 15.91 2.98 77.48
CA THR A 2 16.25 1.54 77.59
C THR A 2 16.14 0.90 76.18
N ARG A 3 16.89 -0.18 75.97
CA ARG A 3 17.12 -0.97 74.73
C ARG A 3 15.91 -1.80 74.22
N PRO A 4 15.94 -2.30 72.95
CA PRO A 4 15.00 -3.24 72.27
C PRO A 4 15.29 -4.72 72.69
N PRO A 5 14.69 -5.86 72.20
CA PRO A 5 14.28 -6.29 70.81
C PRO A 5 13.09 -7.34 70.80
N PRO A 6 12.91 -8.37 69.90
CA PRO A 6 13.38 -8.68 68.52
C PRO A 6 12.28 -9.14 67.49
N LEU A 7 12.62 -9.14 66.17
CA LEU A 7 12.41 -10.12 65.04
C LEU A 7 11.17 -11.08 64.98
N PRO A 8 10.82 -11.77 63.85
CA PRO A 8 11.35 -11.79 62.47
C PRO A 8 10.28 -11.98 61.32
N LEU A 9 10.77 -12.11 60.07
CA LEU A 9 10.27 -13.01 58.99
C LEU A 9 8.89 -12.71 58.33
N LEU A 10 8.92 -12.12 57.13
CA LEU A 10 8.43 -12.80 55.91
C LEU A 10 8.88 -12.07 54.65
N VAL A 11 10.09 -12.46 54.21
CA VAL A 11 10.52 -12.39 52.82
C VAL A 11 9.72 -13.42 52.02
N ALA A 12 9.49 -13.12 50.74
CA ALA A 12 9.01 -14.02 49.68
C ALA A 12 7.49 -14.06 49.43
N ALA A 13 7.01 -13.11 48.63
CA ALA A 13 6.01 -13.38 47.60
C ALA A 13 6.39 -12.58 46.34
N LEU A 14 7.58 -12.88 45.84
CA LEU A 14 8.01 -12.58 44.47
C LEU A 14 7.14 -13.43 43.51
N LEU A 15 6.77 -12.81 42.39
CA LEU A 15 6.48 -13.42 41.09
C LEU A 15 5.47 -14.57 41.08
N THR A 16 4.31 -14.32 40.47
CA THR A 16 3.86 -15.04 39.26
C THR A 16 2.42 -14.64 38.94
N LEU A 17 2.18 -13.47 38.35
CA LEU A 17 0.94 -13.27 37.58
C LEU A 17 1.26 -12.56 36.25
N ALA A 18 1.54 -13.43 35.27
CA ALA A 18 1.17 -13.30 33.86
C ALA A 18 1.66 -12.09 33.06
N PRO A 19 2.81 -12.19 32.35
CA PRO A 19 3.02 -11.45 31.12
C PRO A 19 2.30 -12.20 29.99
N ALA A 20 0.97 -12.08 29.90
CA ALA A 20 0.17 -12.74 28.85
C ALA A 20 -0.65 -11.75 27.99
N LEU A 21 -0.23 -10.49 27.93
CA LEU A 21 -0.83 -9.47 27.05
C LEU A 21 0.15 -8.95 25.97
N ALA A 22 1.12 -9.78 25.59
CA ALA A 22 2.02 -9.53 24.46
C ALA A 22 1.61 -10.30 23.20
N SER A 23 0.31 -10.54 22.99
CA SER A 23 -0.20 -11.20 21.78
C SER A 23 -1.18 -10.31 21.03
N CYS A 24 -0.93 -10.19 19.72
CA CYS A 24 -1.81 -9.65 18.68
C CYS A 24 -1.90 -8.11 18.55
N ARG A 25 -0.75 -7.41 18.45
CA ARG A 25 -0.77 -6.12 17.73
C ARG A 25 -0.88 -6.40 16.23
N ARG A 26 -2.13 -6.48 15.76
CA ARG A 26 -2.54 -6.69 14.37
C ARG A 26 -1.80 -5.70 13.44
N ASP A 27 -1.13 -6.21 12.41
CA ASP A 27 -0.41 -5.49 11.34
C ASP A 27 -1.29 -4.54 10.48
N THR A 28 -2.55 -4.32 10.86
CA THR A 28 -3.51 -3.53 10.09
C THR A 28 -3.11 -2.06 9.93
N ARG A 29 -2.25 -1.52 10.81
CA ARG A 29 -1.77 -0.14 10.71
C ARG A 29 -0.76 0.04 9.57
N ALA A 30 0.05 -0.97 9.27
CA ALA A 30 1.04 -0.91 8.20
C ALA A 30 0.37 -0.97 6.81
N ASP A 31 -0.62 -1.85 6.63
CA ASP A 31 -1.40 -1.97 5.38
C ASP A 31 -2.23 -0.70 5.08
N THR A 32 -2.80 -0.10 6.13
CA THR A 32 -3.55 1.16 6.01
C THR A 32 -2.63 2.32 5.60
N ASP A 33 -1.36 2.33 6.05
CA ASP A 33 -0.38 3.34 5.64
C ASP A 33 0.02 3.15 4.17
N LEU A 34 0.28 1.91 3.74
CA LEU A 34 0.75 1.62 2.38
C LEU A 34 -0.26 2.05 1.31
N SER A 35 -1.53 1.65 1.44
CA SER A 35 -2.58 2.03 0.48
C SER A 35 -2.79 3.56 0.42
N SER A 36 -2.65 4.24 1.56
CA SER A 36 -2.69 5.71 1.63
C SER A 36 -1.52 6.34 0.88
N ARG A 37 -0.31 5.82 1.08
CA ARG A 37 0.91 6.32 0.45
C ARG A 37 0.91 6.13 -1.06
N VAL A 38 0.39 4.99 -1.53
CA VAL A 38 0.14 4.73 -2.95
C VAL A 38 -0.84 5.75 -3.52
N LEU A 39 -1.96 6.01 -2.85
CA LEU A 39 -2.94 6.99 -3.30
C LEU A 39 -2.35 8.42 -3.35
N PHE A 40 -1.60 8.82 -2.32
CA PHE A 40 -0.93 10.13 -2.28
C PHE A 40 0.15 10.27 -3.38
N THR A 41 0.86 9.19 -3.68
CA THR A 41 1.81 9.17 -4.80
C THR A 41 1.09 9.35 -6.14
N ALA A 42 0.02 8.59 -6.36
CA ALA A 42 -0.76 8.68 -7.58
C ALA A 42 -1.44 10.05 -7.75
N SER A 43 -1.94 10.65 -6.67
CA SER A 43 -2.61 11.97 -6.70
C SER A 43 -1.65 13.16 -6.80
N GLY A 44 -0.35 12.94 -6.56
CA GLY A 44 0.70 13.91 -6.81
C GLY A 44 1.24 14.64 -5.58
N SER A 45 0.99 14.13 -4.37
CA SER A 45 1.54 14.70 -3.14
C SER A 45 3.08 14.74 -3.11
N PHE A 46 3.74 13.88 -3.89
CA PHE A 46 5.21 13.78 -3.95
C PHE A 46 5.83 14.34 -5.25
N ASP A 47 5.02 14.96 -6.13
CA ASP A 47 5.47 15.43 -7.45
C ASP A 47 6.63 16.43 -7.40
N ALA A 48 6.68 17.26 -6.35
CA ALA A 48 7.74 18.25 -6.16
C ALA A 48 9.13 17.62 -5.92
N GLN A 49 9.16 16.33 -5.55
CA GLN A 49 10.37 15.57 -5.23
C GLN A 49 10.73 14.58 -6.36
N ALA A 50 10.01 14.62 -7.48
CA ALA A 50 10.24 13.72 -8.60
C ALA A 50 11.57 14.01 -9.30
N ASP A 51 12.24 12.95 -9.73
CA ASP A 51 13.46 13.05 -10.53
C ASP A 51 13.13 13.55 -11.95
N ARG A 52 11.93 13.22 -12.45
CA ARG A 52 11.50 13.57 -13.81
C ARG A 52 10.00 13.81 -13.89
N ARG A 53 9.62 14.80 -14.71
CA ARG A 53 8.22 15.16 -15.02
C ARG A 53 8.12 15.43 -16.51
N GLU A 54 7.36 14.63 -17.23
CA GLU A 54 7.31 14.66 -18.69
C GLU A 54 5.87 14.73 -19.22
N ARG A 55 5.72 15.24 -20.45
CA ARG A 55 4.48 15.18 -21.22
C ARG A 55 4.61 14.05 -22.24
N VAL A 56 3.69 13.08 -22.17
CA VAL A 56 3.74 11.85 -22.99
C VAL A 56 2.78 11.91 -24.19
N GLY A 57 2.27 13.11 -24.50
CA GLY A 57 1.29 13.35 -25.58
C GLY A 57 -0.15 12.98 -25.22
N GLY A 58 -1.11 13.60 -25.92
CA GLY A 58 -2.55 13.36 -25.71
C GLY A 58 -3.07 13.82 -24.34
N GLY A 59 -2.56 14.95 -23.83
CA GLY A 59 -2.92 15.47 -22.50
C GLY A 59 -2.35 14.67 -21.31
N ARG A 60 -1.55 13.64 -21.59
CA ARG A 60 -0.96 12.79 -20.56
C ARG A 60 0.35 13.32 -20.03
N ARG A 61 0.61 13.02 -18.77
CA ARG A 61 1.83 13.36 -18.07
C ARG A 61 2.37 12.12 -17.38
N GLU A 62 3.68 12.08 -17.22
CA GLU A 62 4.39 11.09 -16.45
C GLU A 62 5.26 11.77 -15.41
N VAL A 63 5.29 11.20 -14.20
CA VAL A 63 6.16 11.64 -13.12
C VAL A 63 6.86 10.41 -12.58
N SER A 64 8.18 10.46 -12.38
CA SER A 64 8.95 9.32 -11.91
C SER A 64 9.97 9.68 -10.83
N TRP A 65 10.20 8.70 -9.96
CA TRP A 65 11.14 8.73 -8.85
C TRP A 65 12.01 7.46 -8.91
N THR A 66 13.31 7.64 -9.03
CA THR A 66 14.33 6.58 -9.05
C THR A 66 15.38 6.80 -7.96
N THR A 67 15.62 8.05 -7.55
CA THR A 67 16.63 8.39 -6.53
C THR A 67 16.06 8.27 -5.12
N ARG A 68 14.86 8.82 -4.91
CA ARG A 68 14.14 8.75 -3.62
C ARG A 68 12.66 8.45 -3.86
N PRO A 69 12.32 7.18 -4.16
CA PRO A 69 10.95 6.80 -4.42
C PRO A 69 10.05 7.01 -3.19
N PRO A 70 8.79 7.46 -3.37
CA PRO A 70 7.86 7.66 -2.26
C PRO A 70 7.32 6.35 -1.68
N LEU A 71 7.59 5.22 -2.33
CA LEU A 71 7.24 3.87 -1.89
C LEU A 71 8.52 3.07 -1.66
N ASP A 72 8.47 2.07 -0.79
CA ASP A 72 9.61 1.16 -0.54
C ASP A 72 9.81 0.23 -1.74
N ALA A 73 10.49 0.76 -2.76
CA ALA A 73 10.68 0.19 -4.08
C ALA A 73 11.95 0.81 -4.71
N ALA A 74 12.45 0.20 -5.78
CA ALA A 74 13.61 0.74 -6.50
C ALA A 74 13.26 1.96 -7.37
N ALA A 75 12.06 1.95 -7.94
CA ALA A 75 11.55 3.07 -8.71
C ALA A 75 10.02 3.10 -8.66
N VAL A 76 9.46 4.28 -8.88
CA VAL A 76 8.02 4.51 -9.00
C VAL A 76 7.79 5.46 -10.16
N SER A 77 6.77 5.20 -10.98
CA SER A 77 6.29 6.16 -11.97
C SER A 77 4.76 6.22 -11.97
N VAL A 78 4.22 7.40 -12.28
CA VAL A 78 2.78 7.64 -12.42
C VAL A 78 2.52 8.23 -13.79
N GLN A 79 1.76 7.53 -14.62
CA GLN A 79 1.15 8.10 -15.82
C GLN A 79 -0.28 8.53 -15.51
N PHE A 80 -0.67 9.74 -15.91
CA PHE A 80 -2.01 10.26 -15.65
C PHE A 80 -2.51 11.20 -16.74
N ASN A 81 -3.83 11.36 -16.81
CA ASN A 81 -4.46 12.40 -17.60
C ASN A 81 -4.39 13.74 -16.84
N GLY A 82 -3.84 14.79 -17.46
CA GLY A 82 -3.67 16.10 -16.83
C GLY A 82 -4.97 16.74 -16.32
N GLU A 83 -6.09 16.52 -17.02
CA GLU A 83 -7.39 17.10 -16.68
C GLU A 83 -8.18 16.25 -15.66
N ALA A 84 -7.79 14.99 -15.47
CA ALA A 84 -8.57 14.02 -14.69
C ALA A 84 -7.67 13.11 -13.82
N ARG A 85 -6.57 13.66 -13.28
CA ARG A 85 -5.57 12.88 -12.54
C ARG A 85 -6.17 12.02 -11.45
N GLY A 86 -7.14 12.52 -10.68
CA GLY A 86 -7.74 11.76 -9.57
C GLY A 86 -8.48 10.49 -10.01
N GLN A 87 -8.91 10.41 -11.27
CA GLN A 87 -9.78 9.34 -11.78
C GLN A 87 -9.07 8.46 -12.83
N SER A 88 -8.08 9.00 -13.55
CA SER A 88 -7.37 8.31 -14.62
C SER A 88 -5.85 8.37 -14.39
N TRP A 89 -5.33 7.32 -13.76
CA TRP A 89 -3.91 7.13 -13.53
C TRP A 89 -3.49 5.65 -13.54
N ALA A 90 -2.24 5.42 -13.89
CA ALA A 90 -1.52 4.17 -13.74
C ALA A 90 -0.22 4.42 -12.98
N LEU A 91 -0.02 3.67 -11.91
CA LEU A 91 1.19 3.68 -11.11
C LEU A 91 1.96 2.41 -11.41
N GLU A 92 3.25 2.54 -11.72
CA GLU A 92 4.19 1.43 -11.85
C GLU A 92 5.18 1.48 -10.69
N ILE A 93 5.43 0.33 -10.08
CA ILE A 93 6.26 0.17 -8.89
C ILE A 93 7.26 -0.93 -9.19
N THR A 94 8.53 -0.55 -9.36
CA THR A 94 9.61 -1.46 -9.75
C THR A 94 10.32 -2.00 -8.52
N ARG A 95 10.46 -3.33 -8.43
CA ARG A 95 11.07 -4.07 -7.32
C ARG A 95 10.59 -3.61 -5.93
N PRO A 96 9.27 -3.62 -5.65
CA PRO A 96 8.76 -3.26 -4.33
C PRO A 96 9.21 -4.27 -3.26
N ARG A 97 9.41 -3.79 -2.03
CA ARG A 97 9.66 -4.65 -0.86
C ARG A 97 8.36 -5.16 -0.21
N PHE A 98 7.23 -4.97 -0.89
CA PHE A 98 5.90 -5.45 -0.51
C PHE A 98 5.23 -6.16 -1.68
N THR A 99 4.21 -6.97 -1.38
CA THR A 99 3.51 -7.77 -2.40
C THR A 99 2.23 -7.11 -2.88
N ALA A 100 1.72 -7.58 -4.03
CA ALA A 100 0.39 -7.22 -4.51
C ALA A 100 -0.69 -7.49 -3.45
N ARG A 101 -0.57 -8.60 -2.69
CA ARG A 101 -1.54 -8.98 -1.66
C ARG A 101 -1.53 -8.02 -0.48
N THR A 102 -0.33 -7.65 0.00
CA THR A 102 -0.16 -6.66 1.07
C THR A 102 -0.78 -5.32 0.66
N LEU A 103 -0.53 -4.87 -0.57
CA LEU A 103 -1.11 -3.63 -1.08
C LEU A 103 -2.64 -3.69 -1.24
N ALA A 104 -3.16 -4.81 -1.78
CA ALA A 104 -4.58 -4.97 -2.05
C ALA A 104 -5.42 -5.17 -0.77
N GLY A 105 -4.79 -5.67 0.29
CA GLY A 105 -5.39 -5.98 1.57
C GLY A 105 -5.95 -7.41 1.65
N ALA A 106 -6.16 -7.87 2.88
CA ALA A 106 -6.57 -9.24 3.20
C ALA A 106 -7.93 -9.67 2.63
N GLN A 107 -8.78 -8.73 2.22
CA GLN A 107 -10.10 -8.99 1.62
C GLN A 107 -10.08 -8.81 0.08
N ALA A 108 -8.90 -8.64 -0.52
CA ALA A 108 -8.79 -8.47 -1.96
C ALA A 108 -9.27 -9.73 -2.71
N ARG A 109 -9.99 -9.48 -3.81
CA ARG A 109 -10.52 -10.52 -4.69
C ARG A 109 -9.52 -10.81 -5.83
N PRO A 110 -9.17 -12.07 -6.10
CA PRO A 110 -8.40 -12.42 -7.29
C PRO A 110 -9.22 -12.21 -8.56
N VAL A 111 -8.56 -11.81 -9.63
CA VAL A 111 -9.17 -11.62 -10.96
C VAL A 111 -8.19 -12.10 -12.03
N THR A 112 -8.68 -12.87 -13.00
CA THR A 112 -7.89 -13.23 -14.18
C THR A 112 -8.06 -12.14 -15.24
N THR A 113 -6.96 -11.73 -15.85
CA THR A 113 -6.92 -10.72 -16.91
C THR A 113 -6.15 -11.25 -18.12
N PRO A 114 -6.27 -10.63 -19.30
CA PRO A 114 -5.41 -10.95 -20.44
C PRO A 114 -3.91 -10.78 -20.16
N LEU A 115 -3.53 -10.00 -19.14
CA LEU A 115 -2.14 -9.78 -18.72
C LEU A 115 -1.70 -10.72 -17.59
N GLY A 116 -2.55 -11.68 -17.20
CA GLY A 116 -2.32 -12.61 -16.09
C GLY A 116 -3.21 -12.32 -14.89
N GLU A 117 -2.85 -12.95 -13.76
CA GLU A 117 -3.59 -12.82 -12.50
C GLU A 117 -3.40 -11.44 -11.86
N GLY A 118 -4.46 -10.92 -11.29
CA GLY A 118 -4.49 -9.63 -10.61
C GLY A 118 -5.34 -9.65 -9.34
N LEU A 119 -5.36 -8.51 -8.65
CA LEU A 119 -6.14 -8.33 -7.43
C LEU A 119 -7.01 -7.07 -7.53
N ARG A 120 -8.25 -7.20 -7.07
CA ARG A 120 -9.17 -6.10 -6.80
C ARG A 120 -9.25 -5.87 -5.30
N PRO A 121 -8.81 -4.70 -4.78
CA PRO A 121 -9.01 -4.35 -3.38
C PRO A 121 -10.51 -4.34 -3.02
N ALA A 122 -10.83 -4.73 -1.78
CA ALA A 122 -12.21 -4.73 -1.30
C ALA A 122 -12.77 -3.29 -1.16
N PRO A 123 -14.12 -3.10 -1.18
CA PRO A 123 -14.75 -1.77 -1.09
C PRO A 123 -14.28 -0.87 0.08
N PRO A 124 -13.95 -1.38 1.28
CA PRO A 124 -13.41 -0.54 2.36
C PRO A 124 -12.00 0.01 2.11
N SER A 125 -11.29 -0.48 1.09
CA SER A 125 -9.93 -0.03 0.76
C SER A 125 -9.94 1.35 0.11
N LYS A 126 -8.94 2.18 0.41
CA LYS A 126 -8.68 3.43 -0.30
C LYS A 126 -8.36 3.24 -1.79
N LEU A 127 -8.04 2.00 -2.18
CA LEU A 127 -7.73 1.59 -3.54
C LEU A 127 -8.85 0.74 -4.17
N ALA A 128 -10.08 0.78 -3.64
CA ALA A 128 -11.21 -0.04 -4.08
C ALA A 128 -11.49 0.03 -5.60
N ASP A 129 -11.21 1.16 -6.25
CA ASP A 129 -11.43 1.36 -7.70
C ASP A 129 -10.17 1.12 -8.56
N THR A 130 -9.21 0.35 -8.03
CA THR A 130 -7.96 0.01 -8.73
C THR A 130 -7.81 -1.49 -9.03
N LEU A 131 -7.15 -1.81 -10.14
CA LEU A 131 -6.67 -3.14 -10.45
C LEU A 131 -5.18 -3.19 -10.14
N ILE A 132 -4.76 -4.15 -9.31
CA ILE A 132 -3.35 -4.38 -8.99
C ILE A 132 -2.88 -5.62 -9.76
N LEU A 133 -1.90 -5.44 -10.64
CA LEU A 133 -1.31 -6.49 -11.47
C LEU A 133 0.16 -6.67 -11.07
N PRO A 134 0.56 -7.86 -10.62
CA PRO A 134 1.96 -8.26 -10.64
C PRO A 134 2.53 -8.17 -12.06
N THR A 135 3.78 -7.73 -12.18
CA THR A 135 4.56 -7.76 -13.42
C THR A 135 5.84 -8.56 -13.18
N ALA A 136 6.62 -8.79 -14.24
CA ALA A 136 7.89 -9.52 -14.13
C ALA A 136 8.88 -8.88 -13.13
N ASP A 137 8.84 -7.54 -12.97
CA ASP A 137 9.78 -6.79 -12.13
C ASP A 137 9.09 -5.92 -11.07
N GLY A 138 7.81 -6.18 -10.77
CA GLY A 138 7.10 -5.41 -9.74
C GLY A 138 5.59 -5.44 -9.84
N LEU A 139 4.97 -4.26 -9.70
CA LEU A 139 3.51 -4.09 -9.63
C LEU A 139 3.05 -2.94 -10.52
N ARG A 140 1.88 -3.09 -11.14
CA ARG A 140 1.11 -2.01 -11.76
C ARG A 140 -0.21 -1.84 -11.02
N VAL A 141 -0.55 -0.60 -10.69
CA VAL A 141 -1.83 -0.22 -10.06
C VAL A 141 -2.55 0.71 -11.01
N LEU A 142 -3.71 0.28 -11.50
CA LEU A 142 -4.43 0.96 -12.56
C LEU A 142 -5.81 1.37 -12.08
N THR A 143 -6.21 2.63 -12.26
CA THR A 143 -7.62 2.99 -12.04
C THR A 143 -8.49 2.43 -13.16
N ARG A 144 -9.78 2.26 -12.86
CA ARG A 144 -10.79 1.99 -13.88
C ARG A 144 -10.76 3.05 -14.99
N GLY A 145 -10.59 4.34 -14.65
CA GLY A 145 -10.52 5.42 -15.63
C GLY A 145 -9.34 5.29 -16.61
N TYR A 146 -8.16 4.90 -16.11
CA TYR A 146 -7.01 4.64 -16.98
C TYR A 146 -7.27 3.45 -17.90
N VAL A 147 -7.79 2.36 -17.33
CA VAL A 147 -8.11 1.13 -18.07
C VAL A 147 -9.12 1.39 -19.18
N THR A 148 -10.20 2.12 -18.91
CA THR A 148 -11.20 2.51 -19.93
C THR A 148 -10.57 3.24 -21.12
N GLN A 149 -9.58 4.10 -20.86
CA GLN A 149 -8.99 4.96 -21.88
C GLN A 149 -7.84 4.29 -22.66
N ARG A 150 -7.11 3.36 -22.02
CA ARG A 150 -5.80 2.91 -22.51
C ARG A 150 -5.64 1.40 -22.64
N GLN A 151 -6.36 0.62 -21.83
CA GLN A 151 -6.25 -0.84 -21.79
C GLN A 151 -7.65 -1.45 -21.65
N PRO A 152 -8.60 -1.14 -22.56
CA PRO A 152 -10.00 -1.53 -22.41
C PRO A 152 -10.21 -3.04 -22.27
N GLU A 153 -9.27 -3.84 -22.75
CA GLU A 153 -9.22 -5.30 -22.56
C GLU A 153 -9.20 -5.73 -21.08
N LEU A 154 -8.74 -4.86 -20.15
CA LEU A 154 -8.74 -5.14 -18.72
C LEU A 154 -10.04 -4.75 -18.01
N LEU A 155 -11.01 -4.13 -18.70
CA LEU A 155 -12.26 -3.68 -18.07
C LEU A 155 -13.07 -4.82 -17.44
N GLY A 156 -12.94 -6.04 -17.98
CA GLY A 156 -13.57 -7.23 -17.41
C GLY A 156 -13.22 -7.45 -15.93
N ALA A 157 -11.99 -7.11 -15.53
CA ALA A 157 -11.49 -7.30 -14.17
C ALA A 157 -12.21 -6.41 -13.12
N PHE A 158 -12.86 -5.33 -13.55
CA PHE A 158 -13.58 -4.40 -12.68
C PHE A 158 -15.05 -4.76 -12.47
N ARG A 159 -15.57 -5.78 -13.15
CA ARG A 159 -16.96 -6.20 -12.98
C ARG A 159 -17.16 -6.79 -11.58
N ALA A 160 -18.27 -6.40 -10.95
CA ALA A 160 -18.74 -7.10 -9.75
C ALA A 160 -19.02 -8.58 -10.13
N PRO A 161 -18.81 -9.53 -9.21
CA PRO A 161 -19.39 -10.85 -9.41
C PRO A 161 -20.92 -10.77 -9.36
#